data_AF-A0A2R6G5B8-F1
#
_entry.id   AF-A0A2R6G5B8-F1
#
_cell.length_a   1.000
_cell.length_b   1.000
_cell.length_c   1.000
_cell.angle_alpha   90.00
_cell.angle_beta   90.00
_cell.angle_gamma   90.00
#
_symmetry.space_group_name_H-M   'P 1'
#
loop_
_entity.id
_entity.type
_entity.pdbx_description
1 polymer ?
#
loop_
_entity_poly.entity_id
_entity_poly.type
_entity_poly.pdbx_seq_one_letter_code
_entity_poly.pdbx_strand_id
1 'polypeptide(L)'
;MSDPTDPLQVGRIDPPSSPTGDQTRDGTFTTAHNVDFADGRLYSSWYYGGVQIHDVTDPADPSRLAWWQNHEQAKFWTAESVAPGEYFVASDIGRGR
;
A
#
# COMPACT_ATOMS: atom_id res chain seq x y z
N MET A 1 -5.72 -7.25 24.99
CA MET A 1 -4.55 -7.41 24.12
C MET A 1 -3.91 -8.75 24.41
N SER A 2 -3.41 -9.44 23.38
CA SER A 2 -2.70 -10.74 23.50
C SER A 2 -1.24 -10.56 23.92
N ASP A 3 -0.53 -11.68 24.13
CA ASP A 3 0.91 -11.72 24.44
C ASP A 3 1.72 -11.11 23.27
N PRO A 4 2.52 -10.05 23.49
CA PRO A 4 3.32 -9.44 22.43
C PRO A 4 4.50 -10.31 21.96
N THR A 5 4.85 -11.35 22.71
CA THR A 5 5.93 -12.30 22.35
C THR A 5 5.45 -13.46 21.48
N ASP A 6 4.13 -13.64 21.36
CA ASP A 6 3.49 -14.68 20.54
C ASP A 6 2.47 -14.05 19.56
N PRO A 7 2.93 -13.33 18.53
CA PRO A 7 2.03 -12.70 17.59
C PRO A 7 1.37 -13.74 16.67
N LEU A 8 0.04 -13.71 16.60
CA LEU A 8 -0.72 -14.47 15.60
C LEU A 8 -0.90 -13.63 14.34
N GLN A 9 -0.47 -14.17 13.18
CA GLN A 9 -0.81 -13.58 11.89
C GLN A 9 -2.27 -13.87 11.56
N VAL A 10 -3.10 -12.83 11.49
CA VAL A 10 -4.55 -12.94 11.21
C VAL A 10 -4.93 -12.64 9.77
N GLY A 11 -4.06 -11.99 9.00
CA GLY A 11 -4.35 -11.60 7.63
C GLY A 11 -3.11 -11.14 6.87
N ARG A 12 -3.31 -10.84 5.58
CA ARG A 12 -2.28 -10.33 4.67
C ARG A 12 -2.94 -9.64 3.47
N ILE A 13 -2.30 -8.57 2.99
CA ILE A 13 -2.60 -7.95 1.70
C ILE A 13 -1.38 -8.17 0.81
N ASP A 14 -1.60 -8.80 -0.33
CA ASP A 14 -0.54 -9.03 -1.31
C ASP A 14 -0.25 -7.78 -2.14
N PRO A 15 1.00 -7.62 -2.61
CA PRO A 15 1.31 -6.54 -3.54
C PRO A 15 0.48 -6.66 -4.81
N PRO A 16 0.05 -5.53 -5.42
CA PRO A 16 -0.57 -5.57 -6.74
C PRO A 16 0.39 -6.19 -7.77
N SER A 17 -0.15 -6.84 -8.79
CA SER A 17 0.66 -7.41 -9.87
C SER A 17 1.50 -6.35 -10.57
N SER A 18 2.75 -6.70 -10.92
CA SER A 18 3.59 -5.86 -11.76
C SER A 18 2.93 -5.69 -13.14
N PRO A 19 2.75 -4.44 -13.62
CA PRO A 19 2.22 -4.18 -14.95
C PRO A 19 3.03 -4.82 -16.09
N THR A 20 4.34 -5.03 -15.87
CA THR A 20 5.24 -5.65 -16.86
C THR A 20 5.47 -7.14 -16.61
N GLY A 21 4.86 -7.71 -15.57
CA GLY A 21 5.14 -9.07 -15.10
C GLY A 21 6.53 -9.25 -14.46
N ASP A 22 7.36 -8.22 -14.47
CA ASP A 22 8.71 -8.22 -13.91
C ASP A 22 8.69 -7.55 -12.53
N GLN A 23 8.93 -8.36 -11.48
CA GLN A 23 8.97 -7.95 -10.07
C GLN A 23 10.39 -7.71 -9.56
N THR A 24 11.39 -7.64 -10.44
CA THR A 24 12.76 -7.30 -10.07
C THR A 24 12.96 -5.80 -9.88
N ARG A 25 14.07 -5.41 -9.23
CA ARG A 25 14.42 -4.00 -9.03
C ARG A 25 14.70 -3.25 -10.32
N ASP A 26 15.17 -3.95 -11.35
CA ASP A 26 15.38 -3.40 -12.69
C ASP A 26 14.09 -3.37 -13.52
N GLY A 27 13.05 -4.09 -13.06
CA GLY A 27 11.71 -4.12 -13.60
C GLY A 27 10.74 -3.17 -12.91
N THR A 28 9.45 -3.56 -12.90
CA THR A 28 8.35 -2.76 -12.34
C THR A 28 7.85 -3.38 -11.04
N PHE A 29 8.75 -3.49 -10.06
CA PHE A 29 8.43 -4.10 -8.77
C PHE A 29 7.39 -3.30 -7.96
N THR A 30 6.49 -4.01 -7.29
CA THR A 30 5.31 -3.41 -6.63
C THR A 30 5.27 -3.68 -5.13
N THR A 31 6.42 -3.79 -4.46
CA THR A 31 6.47 -4.05 -3.02
C THR A 31 5.92 -2.88 -2.19
N ALA A 32 5.34 -3.18 -1.02
CA ALA A 32 4.95 -2.15 -0.06
C ALA A 32 6.17 -1.35 0.38
N HIS A 33 6.00 -0.05 0.61
CA HIS A 33 7.05 0.79 1.17
C HIS A 33 6.65 1.46 2.49
N ASN A 34 5.59 2.27 2.47
CA ASN A 34 5.02 2.86 3.68
C ASN A 34 3.54 2.56 3.76
N VAL A 35 3.06 2.53 5.00
CA VAL A 35 1.67 2.36 5.33
C VAL A 35 1.27 3.33 6.42
N ASP A 36 0.01 3.73 6.42
CA ASP A 36 -0.64 4.46 7.49
C ASP A 36 -2.00 3.83 7.80
N PHE A 37 -2.36 3.79 9.08
CA PHE A 37 -3.59 3.19 9.59
C PHE A 37 -4.42 4.26 10.31
N ALA A 38 -5.63 4.49 9.84
CA ALA A 38 -6.57 5.40 10.48
C ALA A 38 -8.01 4.97 10.24
N ASP A 39 -8.83 5.00 11.30
CA ASP A 39 -10.28 4.71 11.26
C ASP A 39 -10.65 3.41 10.53
N GLY A 40 -9.94 2.33 10.86
CA GLY A 40 -10.17 1.01 10.24
C GLY A 40 -9.76 0.94 8.77
N ARG A 41 -9.01 1.91 8.26
CA ARG A 41 -8.46 1.92 6.91
C ARG A 41 -6.95 1.83 6.90
N LEU A 42 -6.43 1.08 5.95
CA LEU A 42 -5.01 0.99 5.62
C LEU A 42 -4.74 1.75 4.33
N TYR A 43 -3.93 2.80 4.42
CA TYR A 43 -3.38 3.55 3.32
C TYR A 43 -1.98 3.01 3.04
N SER A 44 -1.70 2.62 1.80
CA SER A 44 -0.47 1.89 1.47
C SER A 44 0.13 2.37 0.16
N SER A 45 1.46 2.50 0.12
CA SER A 45 2.25 2.78 -1.08
C SER A 45 2.97 1.52 -1.57
N TRP A 46 2.98 1.33 -2.88
CA TRP A 46 3.44 0.11 -3.54
C TRP A 46 4.43 0.38 -4.68
N TYR A 47 5.38 1.30 -4.53
CA TYR A 47 6.29 1.71 -5.62
C TYR A 47 5.56 1.92 -6.95
N TYR A 48 5.85 1.11 -7.98
CA TYR A 48 5.20 1.20 -9.29
C TYR A 48 3.76 0.67 -9.30
N GLY A 49 3.36 -0.07 -8.27
CA GLY A 49 2.00 -0.55 -8.01
C GLY A 49 1.06 0.52 -7.47
N GLY A 50 1.54 1.76 -7.32
CA GLY A 50 0.69 2.88 -6.97
C GLY A 50 0.41 3.00 -5.48
N VAL A 51 -0.80 3.44 -5.17
CA VAL A 51 -1.33 3.56 -3.81
C VAL A 51 -2.68 2.89 -3.69
N GLN A 52 -2.97 2.34 -2.51
CA GLN A 52 -4.22 1.64 -2.24
C GLN A 52 -4.76 1.98 -0.85
N ILE A 53 -6.08 2.01 -0.75
CA ILE A 53 -6.83 2.08 0.49
C ILE A 53 -7.55 0.76 0.67
N HIS A 54 -7.37 0.12 1.83
CA HIS A 54 -8.14 -1.05 2.24
C HIS A 54 -8.96 -0.75 3.49
N ASP A 55 -10.18 -1.27 3.57
CA ASP A 55 -10.88 -1.48 4.84
C ASP A 55 -10.22 -2.67 5.54
N VAL A 56 -9.85 -2.46 6.79
CA VAL A 56 -9.20 -3.44 7.67
C VAL A 56 -9.89 -3.49 9.05
N THR A 57 -11.16 -3.11 9.10
CA THR A 57 -11.99 -3.21 10.32
C THR A 57 -12.08 -4.65 10.83
N ASP A 58 -12.17 -5.61 9.90
CA ASP A 58 -11.82 -7.02 10.15
C ASP A 58 -10.44 -7.32 9.52
N PRO A 59 -9.38 -7.51 10.33
CA PRO A 59 -8.05 -7.78 9.80
C PRO A 59 -7.92 -9.17 9.17
N ALA A 60 -8.88 -10.07 9.38
CA ALA A 60 -8.92 -11.38 8.72
C ALA A 60 -9.53 -11.33 7.31
N ASP A 61 -10.27 -10.27 6.97
CA ASP A 61 -10.92 -10.09 5.67
C ASP A 61 -10.74 -8.64 5.13
N PRO A 62 -9.50 -8.23 4.80
CA PRO A 62 -9.26 -6.90 4.27
C PRO A 62 -9.88 -6.71 2.88
N SER A 63 -10.58 -5.59 2.67
CA SER A 63 -11.22 -5.29 1.37
C SER A 63 -10.67 -4.01 0.76
N ARG A 64 -10.36 -4.01 -0.55
CA ARG A 64 -9.81 -2.83 -1.22
C ARG A 64 -10.91 -1.82 -1.54
N LEU A 65 -10.82 -0.63 -0.95
CA LEU A 65 -11.76 0.47 -1.15
C LEU A 65 -11.43 1.31 -2.39
N ALA A 66 -10.15 1.63 -2.59
CA ALA A 66 -9.70 2.46 -3.70
C ALA A 66 -8.25 2.19 -4.05
N TRP A 67 -7.86 2.56 -5.27
CA TRP A 67 -6.49 2.49 -5.73
C TRP A 67 -6.23 3.50 -6.85
N TRP A 68 -4.98 3.91 -6.98
CA TRP A 68 -4.50 4.68 -8.13
C TRP A 68 -3.09 4.26 -8.48
N GLN A 69 -2.80 4.18 -9.78
CA GLN A 69 -1.44 3.92 -10.27
C GLN A 69 -1.20 4.63 -11.60
N ASN A 70 0.03 5.08 -11.80
CA ASN A 70 0.56 5.47 -13.11
C ASN A 70 2.02 5.04 -13.17
N HIS A 71 2.23 3.74 -13.37
CA HIS A 71 3.56 3.13 -13.27
C HIS A 71 4.56 3.77 -14.24
N GLU A 72 4.14 4.27 -15.40
CA GLU A 72 5.02 4.92 -16.38
C GLU A 72 5.67 6.21 -15.85
N GLN A 73 4.97 6.93 -14.97
CA GLN A 73 5.35 8.28 -14.51
C GLN A 73 5.67 8.35 -13.02
N ALA A 74 5.11 7.46 -12.21
CA ALA A 74 5.19 7.52 -10.76
C ALA A 74 5.74 6.23 -10.13
N LYS A 75 6.41 6.41 -9.00
CA LYS A 75 6.94 5.38 -8.12
C LYS A 75 6.75 5.86 -6.68
N PHE A 76 5.73 5.33 -6.00
CA PHE A 76 5.29 5.86 -4.71
C PHE A 76 6.13 5.37 -3.53
N TRP A 77 6.40 6.29 -2.60
CA TRP A 77 7.14 6.02 -1.37
C TRP A 77 6.25 6.11 -0.14
N THR A 78 5.47 7.18 0.02
CA THR A 78 4.54 7.34 1.14
C THR A 78 3.07 7.23 0.74
N ALA A 79 2.23 6.90 1.73
CA ALA A 79 0.78 7.07 1.73
C ALA A 79 0.38 7.41 3.16
N GLU A 80 -0.05 8.64 3.41
CA GLU A 80 -0.33 9.17 4.74
C GLU A 80 -1.71 9.81 4.77
N SER A 81 -2.54 9.36 5.70
CA SER A 81 -3.87 9.89 5.93
C SER A 81 -3.75 11.30 6.52
N VAL A 82 -4.43 12.28 5.90
CA VAL A 82 -4.47 13.65 6.43
C VAL A 82 -5.83 13.94 7.07
N ALA A 83 -6.90 13.50 6.42
CA ALA A 83 -8.25 13.45 6.96
C ALA A 83 -8.82 12.05 6.64
N PRO A 84 -8.77 11.10 7.60
CA PRO A 84 -9.27 9.76 7.39
C PRO A 84 -10.70 9.78 6.86
N GLY A 85 -11.01 8.93 5.88
CA GLY A 85 -12.32 8.98 5.22
C GLY A 85 -12.40 9.92 4.01
N GLU A 86 -11.62 11.02 4.01
CA GLU A 86 -11.75 12.11 3.03
C GLU A 86 -10.58 12.14 2.04
N TYR A 87 -9.35 12.30 2.54
CA TYR A 87 -8.17 12.38 1.69
C TYR A 87 -6.88 11.97 2.41
N PHE A 88 -5.91 11.55 1.60
CA PHE A 88 -4.57 11.16 2.00
C PHE A 88 -3.57 11.72 0.98
N VAL A 89 -2.32 11.85 1.38
CA VAL A 89 -1.24 12.31 0.50
C VAL A 89 -0.30 11.15 0.24
N ALA A 90 0.15 11.04 -1.00
CA ALA A 90 1.13 10.07 -1.42
C ALA A 90 2.25 10.75 -2.20
N SER A 91 3.49 10.42 -1.84
CA SER A 91 4.67 11.00 -2.48
C SER A 91 5.19 10.07 -3.55
N ASP A 92 5.35 10.62 -4.75
CA ASP A 92 6.19 10.05 -5.78
C ASP A 92 7.66 10.42 -5.51
N ILE A 93 8.57 9.47 -5.71
CA ILE A 93 10.02 9.72 -5.65
C ILE A 93 10.66 9.80 -7.04
N GLY A 94 9.84 9.81 -8.08
CA GLY A 94 10.25 9.93 -9.46
C GLY A 94 10.94 8.67 -9.99
N ARG A 95 11.04 8.60 -11.31
CA ARG A 95 11.89 7.67 -12.05
C ARG A 95 13.19 8.36 -12.41
N GLY A 96 14.02 8.64 -11.39
CA GLY A 96 15.30 9.37 -11.50
C GLY A 96 15.84 9.42 -12.93
N ARG A 97 15.73 10.60 -13.55
CA ARG A 97 16.23 10.91 -14.87
C ARG A 97 17.39 11.87 -14.75
#